data_AF-A0AAU3DMR4-F1
#
_entry.id   AF-A0AAU3DMR4-F1
#
_cell.length_a   1.000
_cell.length_b   1.000
_cell.length_c   1.000
_cell.angle_alpha   90.00
_cell.angle_beta   90.00
_cell.angle_gamma   90.00
#
_symmetry.space_group_name_H-M   'P 1'
#
loop_
_entity.id
_entity.type
_entity.pdbx_description
1 polymer ?
#
loop_
_entity_poly.entity_id
_entity_poly.type
_entity_poly.pdbx_seq_one_letter_code
_entity_poly.pdbx_strand_id
1 'polypeptide(L)' 'MFPPQAGSYDAAGLIEVLEQMTVFHRGEQVVLVWDGLSTHWSREMPAWGAEQDWLTLERLPAYVPELNPVELL' A
#
# COMPACT_ATOMS: atom_id res chain seq x y z
N MET A 1 -12.95 7.34 -11.47
CA MET A 1 -13.73 6.35 -10.71
C MET A 1 -13.08 5.01 -10.94
N PHE A 2 -12.43 4.43 -9.92
CA PHE A 2 -11.79 3.13 -10.02
C PHE A 2 -12.87 2.04 -9.95
N PRO A 3 -12.95 1.10 -10.90
CA PRO A 3 -13.90 0.01 -10.80
C PRO A 3 -13.52 -0.88 -9.60
N PRO A 4 -14.47 -1.29 -8.75
CA PRO A 4 -14.18 -2.25 -7.70
C PRO A 4 -13.75 -3.58 -8.36
N GLN A 5 -12.51 -4.01 -8.11
CA GLN A 5 -12.05 -5.34 -8.53
C GLN A 5 -12.57 -6.36 -7.52
N ALA A 6 -13.31 -7.35 -8.03
CA ALA A 6 -13.83 -8.46 -7.23
C ALA A 6 -12.74 -9.53 -7.08
N GLY A 7 -11.97 -9.49 -5.99
CA GLY A 7 -10.94 -10.48 -5.66
C GLY A 7 -9.94 -9.96 -4.63
N SER A 8 -9.22 -10.86 -3.96
CA SER A 8 -8.03 -10.49 -3.19
C SER A 8 -7.01 -9.88 -4.14
N TYR A 9 -6.54 -8.66 -3.86
CA TYR A 9 -5.46 -8.03 -4.63
C TYR A 9 -4.19 -8.88 -4.51
N ASP A 10 -3.72 -9.44 -5.61
CA ASP A 10 -2.35 -9.93 -5.71
C ASP A 10 -1.40 -8.75 -6.01
N ALA A 11 -0.10 -9.01 -5.97
CA ALA A 11 0.89 -7.95 -6.15
C ALA A 11 0.83 -7.29 -7.54
N ALA A 12 0.47 -8.05 -8.58
CA ALA A 12 0.37 -7.54 -9.94
C ALA A 12 -0.79 -6.55 -10.09
N GLY A 13 -1.98 -6.90 -9.62
CA GLY A 13 -3.13 -5.99 -9.65
C GLY A 13 -2.90 -4.73 -8.80
N LEU A 14 -2.12 -4.86 -7.74
CA LEU A 14 -1.75 -3.75 -6.88
C LEU A 14 -0.77 -2.78 -7.55
N ILE A 15 0.26 -3.29 -8.23
CA ILE A 15 1.19 -2.48 -9.02
C ILE A 15 0.42 -1.70 -10.09
N GLU A 16 -0.52 -2.33 -10.79
CA GLU A 16 -1.33 -1.68 -11.83
C GLU A 16 -2.10 -0.47 -11.28
N VAL A 17 -2.69 -0.60 -10.09
CA VAL A 17 -3.39 0.52 -9.43
C VAL A 17 -2.42 1.66 -9.11
N LEU A 18 -1.24 1.36 -8.57
CA LEU A 18 -0.25 2.38 -8.21
C LEU A 18 0.29 3.11 -9.43
N GLU A 19 0.56 2.39 -10.51
CA GLU A 19 0.96 2.99 -11.79
C GLU A 19 -0.11 3.95 -12.31
N GLN A 20 -1.40 3.58 -12.21
CA GLN A 20 -2.49 4.49 -12.59
C GLN A 20 -2.58 5.72 -11.67
N MET A 21 -2.25 5.57 -10.39
CA MET A 21 -2.26 6.67 -9.43
C MET A 21 -1.12 7.68 -9.63
N THR A 22 0.03 7.28 -10.20
CA THR A 22 1.14 8.20 -10.49
C THR A 22 0.72 9.40 -11.33
N VAL A 23 -0.30 9.25 -12.17
CA VAL A 23 -0.83 10.32 -13.03
C VAL A 23 -1.33 11.50 -12.19
N PHE A 24 -1.79 11.28 -10.96
CA PHE A 24 -2.31 12.32 -10.07
C PHE A 24 -1.22 13.04 -9.27
N HIS A 25 -0.02 12.44 -9.13
CA HIS A 25 1.05 12.92 -8.25
C HIS A 25 2.35 13.22 -9.01
N ARG A 26 2.25 13.60 -10.29
CA ARG A 26 3.42 13.84 -11.15
C ARG A 26 4.32 14.93 -10.56
N GLY A 27 5.56 14.57 -10.27
CA GLY A 27 6.58 15.46 -9.72
C GLY A 27 6.58 15.55 -8.19
N GLU A 28 5.72 14.81 -7.51
CA GLU A 28 5.67 14.72 -6.05
C GLU A 28 6.37 13.44 -5.56
N GLN A 29 6.92 13.51 -4.35
CA GLN A 29 7.40 12.34 -3.62
C GLN A 29 6.23 11.75 -2.83
N VAL A 30 5.97 10.47 -3.02
CA VAL A 30 4.83 9.77 -2.41
C VAL A 30 5.35 8.78 -1.38
N VAL A 31 4.74 8.80 -0.18
CA VAL A 31 4.93 7.75 0.83
C VAL A 31 3.67 6.92 0.90
N LEU A 32 3.79 5.63 0.61
CA LEU A 32 2.70 4.69 0.67
C LEU A 32 2.84 3.81 1.91
N VAL A 33 1.87 3.94 2.81
CA VAL A 33 1.87 3.25 4.11
C VAL A 33 0.84 2.12 4.09
N TRP A 34 1.30 0.89 4.27
CA TRP A 34 0.48 -0.32 4.11
C TRP A 34 0.14 -1.00 5.43
N ASP A 35 -1.04 -1.61 5.51
CA ASP A 35 -1.39 -2.45 6.65
C ASP A 35 -0.62 -3.78 6.69
N GLY A 36 -0.85 -4.55 7.76
CA GLY A 36 -0.16 -5.81 8.00
C GLY A 36 -0.65 -7.00 7.17
N LEU A 37 -1.56 -6.84 6.21
CA LEU A 37 -2.06 -7.97 5.42
C LEU A 37 -0.94 -8.55 4.54
N SER A 38 -0.73 -9.87 4.66
CA SER A 38 0.42 -10.56 4.06
C SER A 38 0.49 -10.44 2.53
N THR A 39 -0.64 -10.21 1.86
CA THR A 39 -0.73 -10.09 0.40
C THR A 39 -0.03 -8.83 -0.11
N HIS A 40 0.08 -7.78 0.72
CA HIS A 40 0.83 -6.55 0.40
C HIS A 40 2.36 -6.73 0.45
N TRP A 41 2.85 -7.88 0.93
CA TRP A 41 4.27 -8.16 1.17
C TRP A 41 4.83 -9.29 0.30
N SER A 42 4.29 -9.47 -0.90
CA SER A 42 4.95 -10.33 -1.89
C SER A 42 6.39 -9.84 -2.13
N ARG A 43 7.30 -10.71 -2.57
CA ARG A 43 8.67 -10.28 -2.93
C ARG A 43 8.70 -9.33 -4.13
N GLU A 44 7.62 -9.27 -4.90
CA GLU A 44 7.50 -8.46 -6.12
C GLU A 44 7.28 -6.98 -5.79
N MET A 45 6.50 -6.67 -4.76
CA MET A 45 6.21 -5.29 -4.33
C MET A 45 7.44 -4.46 -3.95
N PRO A 46 8.33 -4.92 -3.03
CA PRO A 46 9.53 -4.17 -2.68
C PRO A 46 10.55 -4.13 -3.83
N ALA A 47 10.57 -5.14 -4.71
CA ALA A 47 11.42 -5.13 -5.89
C ALA A 47 10.98 -4.05 -6.89
N TRP A 48 9.68 -4.00 -7.22
CA TRP A 48 9.12 -2.95 -8.06
C TRP A 48 9.28 -1.55 -7.43
N GLY A 49 9.01 -1.42 -6.13
CA GLY A 49 9.13 -0.14 -5.41
C GLY A 49 10.57 0.42 -5.40
N ALA A 50 11.58 -0.46 -5.37
CA ALA A 50 12.99 -0.03 -5.45
C ALA A 50 13.38 0.59 -6.81
N GLU A 51 12.59 0.34 -7.86
CA GLU A 51 12.78 0.94 -9.19
C GLU A 51 12.10 2.32 -9.32
N GLN A 52 11.31 2.72 -8.31
CA GLN A 52 10.54 3.97 -8.31
C GLN A 52 11.24 5.04 -7.47
N ASP A 53 11.87 6.02 -8.11
CA ASP A 53 12.58 7.14 -7.46
C ASP A 53 11.66 8.16 -6.77
N TRP A 54 10.36 8.07 -7.02
CA TRP A 54 9.32 8.94 -6.49
C TRP A 54 8.52 8.32 -5.34
N LEU A 55 8.75 7.03 -5.02
CA LEU A 55 7.91 6.26 -4.10
C LEU A 55 8.71 5.68 -2.93
N THR A 56 8.24 5.92 -1.71
CA THR A 56 8.70 5.23 -0.50
C THR A 56 7.61 4.30 0.01
N LEU A 57 7.96 3.05 0.31
CA LEU A 57 7.05 2.05 0.87
C LEU A 57 7.29 1.91 2.37
N GLU A 58 6.27 2.14 3.18
CA GLU A 58 6.33 2.02 4.64
C GLU A 58 5.28 1.04 5.18
N ARG A 59 5.60 0.37 6.28
CA ARG A 59 4.66 -0.52 6.98
C ARG A 59 3.97 0.24 8.10
N LEU A 60 2.64 0.17 8.16
CA LEU A 60 1.92 0.53 9.37
C LEU A 60 2.37 -0.40 10.48
N PRO A 61 2.84 0.13 11.62
CA PRO A 61 3.11 -0.69 12.78
C PRO A 61 1.85 -1.49 13.13
N ALA A 62 2.05 -2.68 13.68
CA ALA A 62 0.93 -3.50 14.11
C ALA A 62 0.01 -2.65 15.01
N TYR A 63 -1.28 -2.65 14.69
CA TYR A 63 -2.25 -1.98 15.53
C TYR A 63 -2.14 -2.56 16.94
N VAL A 64 -2.02 -1.67 17.93
CA VAL A 64 -1.90 -2.04 19.34
C VAL A 64 -3.22 -1.68 20.03
N PRO A 65 -4.25 -2.55 19.93
CA PRO A 65 -5.58 -2.27 20.46
C PRO A 65 -5.56 -2.01 21.97
N GLU A 66 -4.61 -2.61 22.71
CA GLU A 66 -4.44 -2.33 24.14
C GLU A 66 -4.07 -0.87 24.47
N LEU A 67 -3.74 -0.04 23.47
CA LEU A 67 -3.49 1.39 23.62
C LEU A 67 -4.66 2.28 23.19
N ASN A 68 -5.75 1.70 22.65
CA ASN A 68 -6.94 2.46 22.28
C ASN A 68 -8.02 2.34 23.40
N PRO A 69 -8.22 3.37 24.23
CA PRO A 69 -9.17 3.30 25.34
C PRO A 69 -10.63 3.14 24.90
N VAL A 70 -10.96 3.36 23.62
CA VAL A 70 -12.32 3.20 23.08
C VAL A 70 -12.67 1.74 22.76
N GLU A 71 -11.68 0.85 22.63
CA GLU A 71 -11.90 -0.57 22.29
C GLU A 71 -12.03 -1.48 23.52
N LEU A 72 -11.89 -0.92 24.72
CA LEU A 72 -12.09 -1.64 26.00
C LEU A 72 -13.55 -1.59 26.51
N LEU A 73 -14.47 -1.01 25.73
CA LEU A 73 -15.91 -0.92 26.03
C LEU A 73 -16.71 -1.95 25.21
#